data_AF-D3RYG6-F1
#
_entry.id   AF-D3RYG6-F1
#
_cell.length_a   1.000
_cell.length_b   1.000
_cell.length_c   1.000
_cell.angle_alpha   90.00
_cell.angle_beta   90.00
_cell.angle_gamma   90.00
#
_symmetry.space_group_name_H-M   'P 1'
#
loop_
_entity.id
_entity.type
_entity.pdbx_description
1 polymer ?
#
loop_
_entity_poly.entity_id
_entity_poly.type
_entity_poly.pdbx_seq_one_letter_code
_entity_poly.pdbx_strand_id
1 'polypeptide(L)' 'MCPSCGNGRFVVVGEDSEFTYLACSNCGFTNYVPKGVRIYR' A
#
# COMPACT_ATOMS: atom_id res chain seq x y z
N MET A 1 -0.83 -9.25 -3.15
CA MET A 1 -0.92 -9.99 -1.87
C MET A 1 0.06 -9.33 -0.90
N CYS A 2 -0.31 -9.12 0.36
CA CYS A 2 0.62 -8.52 1.33
C CYS A 2 1.69 -9.55 1.75
N PRO A 3 2.99 -9.22 1.64
CA PRO A 3 4.06 -10.17 1.92
C PRO A 3 4.14 -10.58 3.39
N SER A 4 3.68 -9.72 4.30
CA SER A 4 3.76 -9.97 5.75
C SER A 4 2.75 -11.01 6.25
N CYS A 5 1.50 -10.98 5.79
CA CYS A 5 0.45 -11.88 6.28
C CYS A 5 -0.06 -12.89 5.23
N GLY A 6 0.50 -12.88 4.01
CA GLY A 6 0.14 -13.82 2.95
C GLY A 6 -1.32 -13.70 2.45
N ASN A 7 -2.10 -12.78 3.00
CA ASN A 7 -3.50 -12.53 2.66
C ASN A 7 -3.82 -11.06 2.94
N GLY A 8 -4.65 -10.46 2.08
CA GLY A 8 -5.03 -9.05 2.18
C GLY A 8 -4.64 -8.22 0.96
N ARG A 9 -5.29 -7.06 0.85
CA ARG A 9 -5.05 -6.06 -0.19
C ARG A 9 -4.42 -4.83 0.45
N PHE A 10 -3.52 -4.19 -0.30
CA PHE A 10 -3.05 -2.87 0.05
C PHE A 10 -4.16 -1.85 -0.24
N VAL A 11 -4.46 -1.02 0.75
CA VAL A 11 -5.36 0.13 0.64
C VAL A 11 -4.57 1.40 0.90
N VAL A 12 -4.92 2.48 0.21
CA VAL A 12 -4.30 3.79 0.43
C VAL A 12 -4.78 4.32 1.78
N VAL A 13 -3.83 4.73 2.62
CA VAL A 13 -4.10 5.30 3.95
C VAL A 13 -3.63 6.74 4.09
N GLY A 14 -2.82 7.22 3.15
CA GLY A 14 -2.36 8.60 3.10
C GLY A 14 -1.58 8.88 1.82
N GLU A 15 -1.49 10.15 1.46
CA GLU A 15 -0.74 10.61 0.28
C GLU A 15 -0.09 11.95 0.61
N ASP A 16 1.13 12.15 0.10
CA ASP A 16 1.81 13.43 0.13
C ASP A 16 2.18 13.90 -1.29
N SER A 17 3.11 14.83 -1.42
CA SER A 17 3.56 15.39 -2.70
C SER A 17 4.33 14.37 -3.55
N GLU A 18 5.00 13.40 -2.94
CA GLU A 18 5.97 12.49 -3.56
C GLU A 18 5.57 11.01 -3.44
N PHE A 19 4.79 10.63 -2.42
CA PHE A 19 4.48 9.24 -2.10
C PHE A 19 2.99 9.01 -1.79
N THR A 20 2.57 7.78 -2.09
CA THR A 20 1.29 7.19 -1.66
C THR A 20 1.59 6.12 -0.63
N TYR A 21 1.04 6.29 0.57
CA TYR A 21 1.17 5.34 1.67
C TYR A 21 0.06 4.31 1.63
N LEU A 22 0.45 3.05 1.73
CA LEU A 22 -0.41 1.89 1.64
C LEU A 22 -0.34 1.11 2.95
N ALA A 23 -1.48 0.62 3.40
CA ALA A 23 -1.54 -0.35 4.49
C ALA A 23 -2.23 -1.62 4.01
N CYS A 24 -1.75 -2.76 4.47
CA CYS A 24 -2.45 -4.02 4.30
C CYS A 24 -3.67 -4.05 5.21
N SER A 25 -4.87 -4.18 4.63
CA SER A 25 -6.13 -4.15 5.38
C SER A 25 -6.25 -5.25 6.44
N ASN A 26 -5.49 -6.33 6.32
CA ASN A 26 -5.63 -7.52 7.16
C ASN A 26 -4.64 -7.58 8.33
N CYS A 27 -3.42 -7.05 8.16
CA CYS A 27 -2.36 -7.15 9.17
C CYS A 27 -1.68 -5.82 9.50
N GLY A 28 -2.12 -4.70 8.90
CA GLY A 28 -1.56 -3.37 9.19
C GLY A 28 -0.16 -3.14 8.62
N PHE A 29 0.40 -4.08 7.84
CA PHE A 29 1.70 -3.90 7.19
C PHE A 29 1.68 -2.69 6.27
N THR A 30 2.56 -1.72 6.51
CA THR A 30 2.65 -0.49 5.73
C THR A 30 3.70 -0.59 4.62
N ASN A 31 3.42 0.09 3.52
CA ASN A 31 4.33 0.24 2.39
C ASN A 31 4.12 1.61 1.76
N TYR A 32 5.07 2.10 0.97
CA TYR A 32 4.95 3.37 0.26
C TYR A 32 5.41 3.21 -1.18
N VAL A 33 4.75 3.92 -2.09
CA VAL A 33 5.11 3.95 -3.50
C VAL A 33 5.22 5.39 -3.97
N PRO A 34 6.11 5.71 -4.92
CA PRO A 34 6.14 7.05 -5.51
C PRO A 34 4.78 7.39 -6.12
N LYS A 35 4.36 8.62 -5.91
CA LYS A 35 3.10 9.15 -6.44
C LYS A 35 3.13 9.08 -7.97
N GLY A 36 2.07 8.53 -8.55
CA GLY A 36 1.97 8.31 -10.00
C GLY A 36 2.39 6.92 -10.48
N VAL A 37 2.96 6.08 -9.61
CA VAL A 37 3.11 4.64 -9.91
C VAL A 37 1.74 3.99 -9.77
N ARG A 38 1.05 3.81 -10.91
CA ARG A 38 -0.15 2.99 -10.98
C ARG A 38 0.26 1.55 -10.69
N ILE A 39 -0.09 1.07 -9.50
CA ILE A 39 -0.05 -0.35 -9.16
C ILE A 39 -1.14 -1.01 -10.01
N TYR A 40 -0.78 -1.43 -11.24
CA TYR A 40 -1.70 -2.16 -12.10
C TYR A 40 -2.03 -3.50 -11.42
N ARG A 41 -3.34 -3.71 -11.29
CA ARG A 41 -3.99 -4.77 -10.52
C ARG A 41 -3.87 -6.13 -11.20
#